data_AF-A0AA51DEX4-F1
#
_entry.id   AF-A0AA51DEX4-F1
#
_cell.length_a   1.000
_cell.length_b   1.000
_cell.length_c   1.000
_cell.angle_alpha   90.00
_cell.angle_beta   90.00
_cell.angle_gamma   90.00
#
_symmetry.space_group_name_H-M   'P 1'
#
loop_
_entity.id
_entity.type
_entity.pdbx_description
1 polymer ?
#
loop_
_entity_poly.entity_id
_entity_poly.type
_entity_poly.pdbx_seq_one_letter_code
_entity_poly.pdbx_strand_id
1 'polypeptide(L)'
;MDNLEKYTTYRECQRILVATKIIPYINANIKENVVLNSARILGMLDERGNIVPREEREMTYLLDFTIHEYKINGKSMIQIYRENVQSENELEEVILEALEKSYVSLFRVVNISTSKNLVFLKDVFNNVKNVRLTDINCSQTGNTETLLFTRVLPFKEFNMTSGMVGAFQSVLENRLVREFNEFNKELKEKYKYDSESTRMLISFFHFNRESNIVMEYDW
;
A
#
# COMPACT_ATOMS: atom_id res chain seq x y z
N MET A 1 -10.87 16.08 -20.29
CA MET A 1 -9.97 14.98 -19.91
C MET A 1 -10.83 13.78 -19.57
N ASP A 2 -10.69 12.70 -20.31
CA ASP A 2 -11.38 11.43 -20.01
C ASP A 2 -10.85 10.85 -18.67
N ASN A 3 -11.62 10.00 -18.01
CA ASN A 3 -11.24 9.39 -16.74
C ASN A 3 -9.95 8.56 -16.85
N LEU A 4 -9.70 7.94 -18.00
CA LEU A 4 -8.47 7.19 -18.25
C LEU A 4 -7.25 8.11 -18.39
N GLU A 5 -7.41 9.25 -19.08
CA GLU A 5 -6.36 10.25 -19.24
C GLU A 5 -6.01 10.91 -17.89
N LYS A 6 -7.01 11.20 -17.06
CA LYS A 6 -6.82 11.63 -15.67
C LYS A 6 -6.06 10.59 -14.86
N TYR A 7 -6.48 9.32 -14.92
CA TYR A 7 -5.81 8.22 -14.23
C TYR A 7 -4.32 8.15 -14.59
N THR A 8 -3.98 8.12 -15.88
CA THR A 8 -2.58 8.03 -16.34
C THR A 8 -1.75 9.22 -15.88
N THR A 9 -2.33 10.43 -15.94
CA THR A 9 -1.67 11.66 -15.50
C THR A 9 -1.40 11.62 -13.99
N TYR A 10 -2.40 11.25 -13.19
CA TYR A 10 -2.31 11.20 -11.74
C TYR A 10 -1.34 10.13 -11.28
N ARG A 11 -1.36 8.96 -11.91
CA ARG A 11 -0.42 7.86 -11.68
C ARG A 11 1.02 8.29 -11.91
N GLU A 12 1.30 8.92 -13.05
CA GLU A 12 2.65 9.34 -13.39
C GLU A 12 3.14 10.47 -12.47
N CYS A 13 2.29 11.47 -12.21
CA CYS A 13 2.63 12.53 -11.26
C CYS A 13 2.86 11.99 -9.85
N GLN A 14 2.09 11.00 -9.39
CA GLN A 14 2.29 10.37 -8.08
C GLN A 14 3.64 9.63 -8.01
N ARG A 15 3.98 8.87 -9.06
CA ARG A 15 5.27 8.18 -9.16
C ARG A 15 6.44 9.15 -9.14
N ILE A 16 6.37 10.22 -9.94
CA ILE A 16 7.40 11.27 -9.99
C ILE A 16 7.52 11.95 -8.63
N LEU A 17 6.41 12.41 -8.04
CA LEU A 17 6.40 13.11 -6.75
C LEU A 17 7.09 12.29 -5.65
N VAL A 18 6.74 11.00 -5.54
CA VAL A 18 7.35 10.11 -4.55
C VAL A 18 8.85 9.95 -4.80
N ALA A 19 9.23 9.62 -6.05
CA ALA A 19 10.61 9.26 -6.38
C ALA A 19 11.57 10.47 -6.39
N THR A 20 11.13 11.63 -6.86
CA THR A 20 12.01 12.78 -7.12
C THR A 20 11.90 13.88 -6.08
N LYS A 21 10.85 13.88 -5.24
CA LYS A 21 10.69 14.91 -4.20
C LYS A 21 10.58 14.33 -2.80
N ILE A 22 9.64 13.44 -2.54
CA ILE A 22 9.40 12.92 -1.18
C ILE A 22 10.60 12.12 -0.69
N ILE A 23 11.05 11.11 -1.45
CA ILE A 23 12.20 10.29 -1.05
C ILE A 23 13.49 11.13 -0.89
N PRO A 24 13.87 12.01 -1.85
CA PRO A 24 15.03 12.88 -1.68
C PRO A 24 14.91 13.84 -0.49
N TYR A 25 13.72 14.41 -0.24
CA TYR A 25 13.48 15.25 0.92
C TYR A 25 13.72 14.50 2.23
N ILE A 26 13.18 13.28 2.35
CA ILE A 26 13.38 12.43 3.53
C ILE A 26 14.88 12.15 3.73
N ASN A 27 15.57 11.71 2.68
CA ASN A 27 17.00 11.39 2.75
C ASN A 27 17.87 12.60 3.13
N ALA A 28 17.47 13.81 2.73
CA ALA A 28 18.22 15.03 3.03
C ALA A 28 17.94 15.59 4.44
N ASN A 29 16.71 15.40 4.96
CA ASN A 29 16.25 16.10 6.17
C ASN A 29 16.05 15.19 7.39
N ILE A 30 15.91 13.87 7.18
CA ILE A 30 15.71 12.90 8.25
C ILE A 30 17.01 12.16 8.52
N LYS A 31 17.60 12.41 9.69
CA LYS A 31 18.88 11.78 10.12
C LYS A 31 18.71 10.31 10.49
N GLU A 32 17.52 9.91 10.90
CA GLU A 32 17.21 8.54 11.27
C GLU A 32 17.20 7.66 10.03
N ASN A 33 17.76 6.44 10.12
CA ASN A 33 17.71 5.48 9.02
C ASN A 33 16.32 4.80 8.95
N VAL A 34 15.35 5.54 8.44
CA VAL A 34 13.93 5.14 8.38
C VAL A 34 13.71 3.85 7.58
N VAL A 35 14.49 3.62 6.53
CA VAL A 35 14.41 2.41 5.72
C VAL A 35 14.90 1.20 6.53
N LEU A 36 16.02 1.32 7.22
CA LEU A 36 16.55 0.24 8.06
C LEU A 36 15.62 -0.06 9.24
N ASN A 37 15.03 0.96 9.86
CA ASN A 37 14.08 0.79 10.95
C ASN A 37 12.77 0.13 10.46
N SER A 38 12.28 0.52 9.29
CA SER A 38 11.15 -0.12 8.63
C SER A 38 11.43 -1.59 8.31
N ALA A 39 12.60 -1.89 7.75
CA ALA A 39 13.03 -3.26 7.45
C ALA A 39 13.15 -4.11 8.73
N ARG A 40 13.58 -3.53 9.86
CA ARG A 40 13.58 -4.21 11.15
C ARG A 40 12.17 -4.58 11.60
N ILE A 41 11.21 -3.65 11.48
CA ILE A 41 9.81 -3.88 11.86
C ILE A 41 9.19 -4.99 11.00
N LEU A 42 9.50 -5.01 9.69
CA LEU A 42 9.03 -6.04 8.77
C LEU A 42 9.78 -7.38 8.90
N GLY A 43 10.78 -7.49 9.77
CA GLY A 43 11.58 -8.73 9.90
C GLY A 43 12.41 -9.04 8.66
N MET A 44 12.86 -8.02 7.94
CA MET A 44 13.66 -8.15 6.71
C MET A 44 15.17 -8.11 6.95
N LEU A 45 15.62 -7.96 8.20
CA LEU A 45 17.05 -7.90 8.52
C LEU A 45 17.63 -9.29 8.80
N ASP A 46 18.83 -9.54 8.30
CA ASP A 46 19.65 -10.67 8.76
C ASP A 46 20.30 -10.39 10.13
N GLU A 47 21.03 -11.39 10.67
CA GLU A 47 21.75 -11.27 11.94
C GLU A 47 22.83 -10.18 11.95
N ARG A 48 23.28 -9.75 10.76
CA ARG A 48 24.28 -8.69 10.58
C ARG A 48 23.64 -7.30 10.39
N GLY A 49 22.31 -7.24 10.33
CA GLY A 49 21.55 -6.01 10.11
C GLY A 49 21.43 -5.58 8.64
N ASN A 50 21.73 -6.46 7.68
CA ASN A 50 21.50 -6.18 6.26
C ASN A 50 20.04 -6.45 5.88
N ILE A 51 19.51 -5.65 4.97
CA ILE A 51 18.17 -5.88 4.40
C ILE A 51 18.26 -7.03 3.39
N VAL A 52 17.50 -8.10 3.61
CA VAL A 52 17.49 -9.31 2.77
C VAL A 52 16.07 -9.55 2.22
N PRO A 53 15.72 -8.91 1.08
CA PRO A 53 14.47 -9.23 0.41
C PRO A 53 14.55 -10.63 -0.22
N ARG A 54 13.45 -11.40 -0.17
CA ARG A 54 13.36 -12.70 -0.87
C ARG A 54 13.12 -12.53 -2.37
N GLU A 55 12.56 -11.39 -2.75
CA GLU A 55 12.12 -11.06 -4.11
C GLU A 55 12.00 -9.54 -4.25
N GLU A 56 12.02 -9.03 -5.49
CA GLU A 56 12.02 -7.59 -5.75
C GLU A 56 10.78 -6.89 -5.19
N ARG A 57 9.61 -7.54 -5.23
CA ARG A 57 8.37 -6.96 -4.69
C ARG A 57 8.40 -6.75 -3.17
N GLU A 58 9.24 -7.44 -2.40
CA GLU A 58 9.38 -7.13 -0.96
C GLU A 58 9.96 -5.72 -0.74
N MET A 59 10.70 -5.18 -1.71
CA MET A 59 11.18 -3.79 -1.65
C MET A 59 10.07 -2.77 -1.83
N THR A 60 9.02 -3.07 -2.62
CA THR A 60 7.87 -2.17 -2.75
C THR A 60 7.05 -2.14 -1.46
N TYR A 61 6.92 -3.27 -0.75
CA TYR A 61 6.38 -3.32 0.61
C TYR A 61 7.18 -2.48 1.60
N LEU A 62 8.51 -2.61 1.59
CA LEU A 62 9.38 -1.85 2.47
C LEU A 62 9.24 -0.33 2.22
N LEU A 63 9.23 0.09 0.96
CA LEU A 63 9.07 1.50 0.61
C LEU A 63 7.68 2.03 0.97
N ASP A 64 6.61 1.28 0.69
CA ASP A 64 5.24 1.66 1.06
C ASP A 64 5.10 1.83 2.58
N PHE A 65 5.61 0.86 3.35
CA PHE A 65 5.64 0.93 4.81
C PHE A 65 6.44 2.13 5.31
N THR A 66 7.63 2.36 4.76
CA THR A 66 8.50 3.48 5.15
C THR A 66 7.81 4.83 4.94
N ILE A 67 7.10 4.98 3.81
CA ILE A 67 6.48 6.26 3.43
C ILE A 67 5.20 6.53 4.23
N HIS A 68 4.35 5.51 4.39
CA HIS A 68 2.99 5.69 4.90
C HIS A 68 2.81 5.28 6.37
N GLU A 69 3.55 4.26 6.84
CA GLU A 69 3.31 3.63 8.14
C GLU A 69 4.37 3.98 9.18
N TYR A 70 5.64 4.15 8.76
CA TYR A 70 6.71 4.54 9.67
C TYR A 70 6.49 5.97 10.18
N LYS A 71 6.48 6.14 11.50
CA LYS A 71 6.18 7.41 12.15
C LYS A 71 7.39 7.98 12.87
N ILE A 72 7.67 9.26 12.63
CA ILE A 72 8.57 10.06 13.44
C ILE A 72 7.72 11.09 14.18
N ASN A 73 7.77 11.09 15.51
CA ASN A 73 6.94 11.96 16.36
C ASN A 73 5.44 11.90 16.00
N GLY A 74 4.95 10.70 15.67
CA GLY A 74 3.55 10.45 15.34
C GLY A 74 3.14 10.76 13.89
N LYS A 75 4.04 11.29 13.05
CA LYS A 75 3.75 11.69 11.66
C LYS A 75 4.40 10.74 10.65
N SER A 76 3.67 10.41 9.58
CA SER A 76 4.22 9.67 8.44
C SER A 76 5.12 10.56 7.59
N MET A 77 5.88 9.97 6.66
CA MET A 77 6.76 10.73 5.78
C MET A 77 5.99 11.68 4.85
N ILE A 78 4.81 11.26 4.40
CA ILE A 78 3.90 12.11 3.61
C ILE A 78 3.51 13.36 4.40
N GLN A 79 3.15 13.19 5.68
CA GLN A 79 2.76 14.31 6.55
C GLN A 79 3.93 15.24 6.81
N ILE A 80 5.11 14.68 7.13
CA ILE A 80 6.33 15.46 7.34
C ILE A 80 6.68 16.26 6.07
N TYR A 81 6.62 15.64 4.89
CA TYR A 81 6.88 16.34 3.63
C TYR A 81 5.88 17.49 3.42
N ARG A 82 4.58 17.22 3.53
CA ARG A 82 3.50 18.20 3.28
C ARG A 82 3.54 19.40 4.22
N GLU A 83 3.98 19.21 5.47
CA GLU A 83 4.12 20.31 6.44
C GLU A 83 5.29 21.24 6.16
N ASN A 84 6.29 20.78 5.41
CA ASN A 84 7.56 21.49 5.21
C ASN A 84 7.80 21.91 3.76
N VAL A 85 7.05 21.37 2.82
CA VAL A 85 7.20 21.63 1.39
C VAL A 85 5.85 22.03 0.82
N GLN A 86 5.80 23.21 0.20
CA GLN A 86 4.63 23.67 -0.52
C GLN A 86 4.51 22.92 -1.85
N SER A 87 3.31 22.46 -2.17
CA SER A 87 3.00 21.87 -3.47
C SER A 87 3.27 22.86 -4.60
N GLU A 88 3.91 22.40 -5.67
CA GLU A 88 4.25 23.27 -6.81
C GLU A 88 3.03 23.64 -7.65
N ASN A 89 1.99 22.81 -7.64
CA ASN A 89 0.77 23.00 -8.41
C ASN A 89 -0.41 22.25 -7.77
N GLU A 90 -1.61 22.54 -8.28
CA GLU A 90 -2.87 21.95 -7.78
C GLU A 90 -2.88 20.42 -7.89
N LEU A 91 -2.31 19.85 -8.95
CA LEU A 91 -2.28 18.39 -9.13
C LEU A 91 -1.42 17.72 -8.06
N GLU A 92 -0.27 18.30 -7.75
CA GLU A 92 0.59 17.82 -6.66
C GLU A 92 -0.14 17.89 -5.31
N GLU A 93 -0.88 18.97 -5.04
CA GLU A 93 -1.69 19.08 -3.83
C GLU A 93 -2.75 17.98 -3.75
N VAL A 94 -3.47 17.72 -4.86
CA VAL A 94 -4.48 16.66 -4.95
C VAL A 94 -3.85 15.28 -4.70
N ILE A 95 -2.64 15.04 -5.19
CA ILE A 95 -1.92 13.77 -4.98
C ILE A 95 -1.47 13.63 -3.52
N LEU A 96 -0.92 14.69 -2.91
CA LEU A 96 -0.53 14.68 -1.49
C LEU A 96 -1.73 14.42 -0.59
N GLU A 97 -2.87 15.04 -0.88
CA GLU A 97 -4.13 14.80 -0.16
C GLU A 97 -4.57 13.34 -0.29
N ALA A 98 -4.49 12.75 -1.48
CA ALA A 98 -4.84 11.35 -1.71
C ALA A 98 -3.86 10.37 -1.03
N LEU A 99 -2.56 10.69 -1.01
CA LEU A 99 -1.53 9.91 -0.31
C LEU A 99 -1.76 9.90 1.20
N GLU A 100 -2.14 11.04 1.78
CA GLU A 100 -2.44 11.16 3.21
C GLU A 100 -3.76 10.45 3.58
N LYS A 101 -4.78 10.52 2.72
CA LYS A 101 -6.07 9.82 2.90
C LYS A 101 -6.03 8.35 2.50
N SER A 102 -4.89 7.87 2.00
CA SER A 102 -4.76 6.50 1.53
C SER A 102 -4.93 5.50 2.67
N TYR A 103 -5.40 4.31 2.34
CA TYR A 103 -5.57 3.23 3.30
C TYR A 103 -5.25 1.89 2.65
N VAL A 104 -4.80 0.94 3.45
CA VAL A 104 -4.63 -0.46 3.03
C VAL A 104 -5.80 -1.29 3.53
N SER A 105 -6.19 -2.29 2.76
CA SER A 105 -7.08 -3.36 3.23
C SER A 105 -6.88 -4.60 2.38
N LEU A 106 -7.50 -5.70 2.81
CA LEU A 106 -7.70 -6.89 1.99
C LEU A 106 -9.05 -6.76 1.27
N PHE A 107 -9.03 -6.90 -0.04
CA PHE A 107 -10.20 -6.76 -0.88
C PHE A 107 -10.48 -8.04 -1.64
N ARG A 108 -11.74 -8.45 -1.70
CA ARG A 108 -12.20 -9.45 -2.66
C ARG A 108 -12.48 -8.78 -4.00
N VAL A 109 -11.93 -9.30 -5.08
CA VAL A 109 -12.33 -8.90 -6.44
C VAL A 109 -13.72 -9.44 -6.74
N VAL A 110 -14.71 -8.57 -6.89
CA VAL A 110 -16.10 -8.98 -7.15
C VAL A 110 -16.48 -8.93 -8.63
N ASN A 111 -15.86 -8.03 -9.40
CA ASN A 111 -16.11 -7.91 -10.83
C ASN A 111 -14.96 -7.14 -11.49
N ILE A 112 -14.74 -7.38 -12.79
CA ILE A 112 -13.74 -6.70 -13.61
C ILE A 112 -14.40 -6.27 -14.91
N SER A 113 -14.16 -5.02 -15.32
CA SER A 113 -14.57 -4.49 -16.61
C SER A 113 -13.35 -4.08 -17.41
N THR A 114 -12.77 -5.04 -18.12
CA THR A 114 -11.57 -4.89 -18.96
C THR A 114 -11.71 -3.76 -19.98
N SER A 115 -12.88 -3.62 -20.61
CA SER A 115 -13.15 -2.55 -21.61
C SER A 115 -13.24 -1.15 -21.02
N LYS A 116 -13.33 -1.02 -19.69
CA LYS A 116 -13.44 0.27 -18.97
C LYS A 116 -12.25 0.51 -18.04
N ASN A 117 -11.29 -0.41 -17.99
CA ASN A 117 -10.18 -0.40 -17.03
C ASN A 117 -10.63 -0.28 -15.56
N LEU A 118 -11.70 -0.99 -15.20
CA LEU A 118 -12.28 -0.95 -13.86
C LEU A 118 -12.18 -2.29 -13.14
N VAL A 119 -11.87 -2.23 -11.85
CA VAL A 119 -11.95 -3.36 -10.92
C VAL A 119 -12.89 -2.98 -9.78
N PHE A 120 -13.84 -3.85 -9.49
CA PHE A 120 -14.78 -3.68 -8.39
C PHE A 120 -14.33 -4.58 -7.25
N LEU A 121 -14.14 -3.97 -6.08
CA LEU A 121 -13.60 -4.59 -4.89
C LEU A 121 -14.62 -4.52 -3.76
N LYS A 122 -14.69 -5.58 -2.96
CA LYS A 122 -15.36 -5.58 -1.67
C LYS A 122 -14.30 -5.65 -0.58
N ASP A 123 -14.27 -4.66 0.30
CA ASP A 123 -13.36 -4.68 1.45
C ASP A 123 -13.79 -5.79 2.43
N VAL A 124 -12.84 -6.66 2.76
CA VAL A 124 -13.07 -7.84 3.61
C VAL A 124 -13.22 -7.44 5.08
N PHE A 125 -12.52 -6.39 5.51
CA PHE A 125 -12.57 -5.90 6.89
C PHE A 125 -13.63 -4.80 7.08
N ASN A 126 -14.05 -4.13 6.00
CA ASN A 126 -15.04 -3.06 6.04
C ASN A 126 -16.24 -3.32 5.09
N ASN A 127 -17.34 -3.83 5.63
CA ASN A 127 -18.52 -4.20 4.85
C ASN A 127 -19.38 -3.01 4.32
N VAL A 128 -18.96 -1.75 4.53
CA VAL A 128 -19.86 -0.60 4.31
C VAL A 128 -19.93 -0.17 2.84
N LYS A 129 -18.85 -0.28 2.05
CA LYS A 129 -18.87 0.13 0.63
C LYS A 129 -17.94 -0.70 -0.24
N ASN A 130 -18.43 -1.06 -1.43
CA ASN A 130 -17.59 -1.54 -2.52
C ASN A 130 -16.68 -0.41 -3.01
N VAL A 131 -15.42 -0.74 -3.32
CA VAL A 131 -14.44 0.18 -3.89
C VAL A 131 -14.42 -0.04 -5.40
N ARG A 132 -14.56 1.04 -6.16
CA ARG A 132 -14.34 1.05 -7.61
C ARG A 132 -12.95 1.59 -7.88
N LEU A 133 -12.05 0.71 -8.32
CA LEU A 133 -10.71 1.08 -8.77
C LEU A 133 -10.72 1.33 -10.28
N THR A 134 -10.08 2.41 -10.70
CA THR A 134 -9.57 2.57 -12.06
C THR A 134 -8.12 2.10 -12.03
N ASP A 135 -7.84 0.97 -12.67
CA ASP A 135 -6.51 0.38 -12.69
C ASP A 135 -6.36 -0.46 -13.96
N ILE A 136 -5.49 -0.01 -14.87
CA ILE A 136 -5.31 -0.64 -16.18
C ILE A 136 -4.78 -2.06 -15.97
N ASN A 137 -3.62 -2.21 -15.35
CA ASN A 137 -2.98 -3.52 -15.20
C ASN A 137 -3.88 -4.47 -14.43
N CYS A 138 -4.47 -4.02 -13.31
CA CYS A 138 -5.34 -4.88 -12.52
C CYS A 138 -6.60 -5.35 -13.27
N SER A 139 -7.16 -4.50 -14.12
CA SER A 139 -8.33 -4.85 -14.94
C SER A 139 -8.05 -5.78 -16.12
N GLN A 140 -6.78 -5.89 -16.54
CA GLN A 140 -6.37 -6.74 -17.65
C GLN A 140 -5.92 -8.13 -17.17
N THR A 141 -5.29 -8.21 -15.99
CA THR A 141 -4.68 -9.46 -15.50
C THR A 141 -5.43 -10.08 -14.32
N GLY A 142 -6.30 -9.34 -13.63
CA GLY A 142 -7.03 -9.84 -12.48
C GLY A 142 -8.14 -10.82 -12.80
N ASN A 143 -8.60 -11.51 -11.76
CA ASN A 143 -9.78 -12.38 -11.82
C ASN A 143 -10.56 -12.34 -10.48
N THR A 144 -11.77 -12.89 -10.47
CA THR A 144 -12.66 -12.90 -9.30
C THR A 144 -12.27 -13.92 -8.22
N GLU A 145 -11.31 -14.80 -8.49
CA GLU A 145 -10.75 -15.75 -7.53
C GLU A 145 -9.53 -15.17 -6.78
N THR A 146 -9.36 -13.85 -6.85
CA THR A 146 -8.26 -13.12 -6.20
C THR A 146 -8.75 -12.29 -5.03
N LEU A 147 -8.01 -12.38 -3.91
CA LEU A 147 -7.97 -11.37 -2.87
C LEU A 147 -6.76 -10.47 -3.10
N LEU A 148 -6.99 -9.16 -3.04
CA LEU A 148 -5.99 -8.15 -3.27
C LEU A 148 -5.73 -7.41 -1.95
N PHE A 149 -4.54 -7.53 -1.40
CA PHE A 149 -4.06 -6.63 -0.35
C PHE A 149 -3.30 -5.48 -1.01
N THR A 150 -3.81 -4.26 -0.92
CA THR A 150 -3.17 -3.10 -1.55
C THR A 150 -3.57 -1.80 -0.86
N ARG A 151 -2.84 -0.73 -1.17
CA ARG A 151 -3.17 0.63 -0.76
C ARG A 151 -4.07 1.30 -1.80
N VAL A 152 -5.19 1.86 -1.35
CA VAL A 152 -6.12 2.64 -2.17
C VAL A 152 -5.86 4.13 -1.97
N LEU A 153 -5.66 4.86 -3.07
CA LEU A 153 -5.59 6.31 -3.13
C LEU A 153 -6.95 6.84 -3.61
N PRO A 154 -7.71 7.50 -2.72
CA PRO A 154 -9.01 8.05 -3.08
C PRO A 154 -8.85 9.42 -3.76
N PHE A 155 -9.42 9.56 -4.97
CA PHE A 155 -9.65 10.84 -5.63
C PHE A 155 -11.14 11.12 -5.76
N LYS A 156 -11.49 12.36 -6.09
CA LYS A 156 -12.89 12.80 -6.21
C LYS A 156 -13.71 11.96 -7.20
N GLU A 157 -13.09 11.52 -8.30
CA GLU A 157 -13.79 10.87 -9.43
C GLU A 157 -13.50 9.36 -9.54
N PHE A 158 -12.37 8.91 -8.99
CA PHE A 158 -11.93 7.52 -9.06
C PHE A 158 -11.03 7.17 -7.88
N ASN A 159 -10.74 5.88 -7.72
CA ASN A 159 -9.71 5.41 -6.81
C ASN A 159 -8.63 4.70 -7.64
N MET A 160 -7.38 4.75 -7.20
CA MET A 160 -6.30 3.96 -7.78
C MET A 160 -5.52 3.21 -6.70
N THR A 161 -4.77 2.19 -7.08
CA THR A 161 -3.81 1.51 -6.19
C THR A 161 -2.56 2.38 -5.98
N SER A 162 -1.67 2.06 -5.06
CA SER A 162 -0.30 2.59 -5.03
C SER A 162 0.61 1.68 -4.22
N GLY A 163 1.91 1.71 -4.52
CA GLY A 163 2.92 1.04 -3.72
C GLY A 163 2.83 -0.47 -3.83
N MET A 164 2.51 -1.12 -2.72
CA MET A 164 2.55 -2.57 -2.63
C MET A 164 1.23 -3.24 -3.06
N VAL A 165 1.39 -4.46 -3.58
CA VAL A 165 0.30 -5.36 -3.93
C VAL A 165 0.63 -6.76 -3.39
N GLY A 166 -0.32 -7.37 -2.70
CA GLY A 166 -0.33 -8.79 -2.34
C GLY A 166 -1.53 -9.46 -2.97
N ALA A 167 -1.33 -10.62 -3.59
CA ALA A 167 -2.40 -11.37 -4.24
C ALA A 167 -2.51 -12.76 -3.60
N PHE A 168 -3.72 -13.10 -3.15
CA PHE A 168 -4.03 -14.38 -2.54
C PHE A 168 -5.23 -15.02 -3.23
N GLN A 169 -5.40 -16.34 -3.10
CA GLN A 169 -6.59 -17.01 -3.59
C GLN A 169 -7.82 -16.68 -2.73
N SER A 170 -8.98 -16.45 -3.36
CA SER A 170 -10.29 -16.17 -2.74
C SER A 170 -10.66 -17.17 -1.64
N VAL A 171 -10.34 -18.45 -1.85
CA VAL A 171 -10.59 -19.55 -0.90
C VAL A 171 -9.90 -19.35 0.46
N LEU A 172 -8.85 -18.53 0.52
CA LEU A 172 -8.11 -18.26 1.74
C LEU A 172 -8.71 -17.15 2.60
N GLU A 173 -9.76 -16.46 2.17
CA GLU A 173 -10.27 -15.27 2.87
C GLU A 173 -10.54 -15.53 4.36
N ASN A 174 -11.33 -16.55 4.69
CA ASN A 174 -11.67 -16.86 6.09
C ASN A 174 -10.43 -17.22 6.92
N ARG A 175 -9.42 -17.83 6.30
CA ARG A 175 -8.15 -18.16 6.94
C ARG A 175 -7.35 -16.88 7.22
N LEU A 176 -7.16 -16.03 6.20
CA LEU A 176 -6.42 -14.77 6.31
C LEU A 176 -7.05 -13.82 7.32
N VAL A 177 -8.38 -13.72 7.37
CA VAL A 177 -9.10 -12.91 8.38
C VAL A 177 -8.85 -13.44 9.79
N ARG A 178 -8.91 -14.76 9.98
CA ARG A 178 -8.63 -15.38 11.28
C ARG A 178 -7.18 -15.14 11.72
N GLU A 179 -6.23 -15.46 10.85
CA GLU A 179 -4.79 -15.28 11.10
C GLU A 179 -4.45 -13.80 11.35
N PHE A 180 -5.05 -12.88 10.59
CA PHE A 180 -4.92 -11.45 10.84
C PHE A 180 -5.42 -11.10 12.24
N ASN A 181 -6.62 -11.52 12.64
CA ASN A 181 -7.17 -11.17 13.96
C ASN A 181 -6.30 -11.69 15.12
N GLU A 182 -5.75 -12.90 14.98
CA GLU A 182 -4.82 -13.49 15.95
C GLU A 182 -3.51 -12.71 16.02
N PHE A 183 -2.88 -12.44 14.88
CA PHE A 183 -1.59 -11.74 14.82
C PHE A 183 -1.72 -10.25 15.21
N ASN A 184 -2.83 -9.62 14.83
CA ASN A 184 -3.18 -8.24 15.17
C ASN A 184 -3.26 -8.02 16.69
N LYS A 185 -3.73 -9.03 17.44
CA LYS A 185 -3.72 -9.00 18.91
C LYS A 185 -2.29 -8.95 19.45
N GLU A 186 -1.39 -9.77 18.93
CA GLU A 186 0.03 -9.74 19.31
C GLU A 186 0.68 -8.39 18.98
N LEU A 187 0.48 -7.88 17.76
CA LEU A 187 1.02 -6.59 17.32
C LEU A 187 0.56 -5.42 18.22
N LYS A 188 -0.69 -5.47 18.68
CA LYS A 188 -1.25 -4.46 19.59
C LYS A 188 -0.76 -4.63 21.02
N GLU A 189 -0.78 -5.84 21.57
CA GLU A 189 -0.51 -6.08 22.99
C GLU A 189 0.99 -6.07 23.31
N LYS A 190 1.81 -6.68 22.45
CA LYS A 190 3.25 -6.86 22.66
C LYS A 190 4.08 -5.75 22.04
N TYR A 191 3.80 -5.41 20.78
CA TYR A 191 4.59 -4.44 20.02
C TYR A 191 4.04 -3.00 20.07
N LYS A 192 2.84 -2.81 20.62
CA LYS A 192 2.18 -1.50 20.79
C LYS A 192 2.03 -0.71 19.48
N TYR A 193 1.83 -1.40 18.35
CA TYR A 193 1.49 -0.73 17.09
C TYR A 193 0.03 -0.32 17.10
N ASP A 194 -0.24 0.98 17.25
CA ASP A 194 -1.61 1.48 17.45
C ASP A 194 -2.40 1.66 16.14
N SER A 195 -1.73 1.88 15.01
CA SER A 195 -2.42 2.03 13.72
C SER A 195 -2.86 0.68 13.14
N GLU A 196 -4.12 0.59 12.73
CA GLU A 196 -4.64 -0.59 12.03
C GLU A 196 -3.95 -0.81 10.68
N SER A 197 -3.69 0.25 9.92
CA SER A 197 -2.97 0.19 8.64
C SER A 197 -1.58 -0.44 8.80
N THR A 198 -0.83 -0.04 9.82
CA THR A 198 0.51 -0.55 10.13
C THR A 198 0.44 -2.03 10.47
N ARG A 199 -0.53 -2.45 11.30
CA ARG A 199 -0.71 -3.86 11.66
C ARG A 199 -1.14 -4.70 10.46
N MET A 200 -2.01 -4.19 9.60
CA MET A 200 -2.37 -4.86 8.35
C MET A 200 -1.15 -5.04 7.46
N LEU A 201 -0.36 -3.99 7.23
CA LEU A 201 0.82 -4.09 6.36
C LEU A 201 1.84 -5.11 6.90
N ILE A 202 2.16 -5.07 8.19
CA ILE A 202 3.05 -6.07 8.82
C ILE A 202 2.48 -7.49 8.64
N SER A 203 1.19 -7.68 8.90
CA SER A 203 0.54 -8.99 8.83
C SER A 203 0.55 -9.56 7.42
N PHE A 204 0.09 -8.78 6.43
CA PHE A 204 0.01 -9.26 5.06
C PHE A 204 1.37 -9.31 4.36
N PHE A 205 2.35 -8.51 4.78
CA PHE A 205 3.75 -8.75 4.39
C PHE A 205 4.22 -10.13 4.86
N HIS A 206 3.99 -10.44 6.13
CA HIS A 206 4.33 -11.73 6.71
C HIS A 206 3.58 -12.88 6.00
N PHE A 207 2.28 -12.74 5.74
CA PHE A 207 1.50 -13.75 5.04
C PHE A 207 1.98 -13.98 3.60
N ASN A 208 2.35 -12.93 2.84
CA ASN A 208 2.95 -13.10 1.51
C ASN A 208 4.30 -13.84 1.60
N ARG A 209 5.07 -13.60 2.65
CA ARG A 209 6.40 -14.17 2.82
C ARG A 209 6.38 -15.64 3.26
N GLU A 210 5.43 -16.02 4.11
CA GLU A 210 5.30 -17.39 4.63
C GLU A 210 4.44 -18.30 3.76
N SER A 211 3.48 -17.73 3.05
CA SER A 211 2.62 -18.49 2.17
C SER A 211 3.35 -18.72 0.85
N ASN A 212 3.67 -19.96 0.51
CA ASN A 212 3.95 -20.38 -0.88
C ASN A 212 2.70 -20.22 -1.80
N ILE A 213 1.81 -19.27 -1.49
CA ILE A 213 0.47 -19.09 -2.05
C ILE A 213 0.35 -17.69 -2.65
N VAL A 214 1.47 -17.14 -3.13
CA VAL A 214 1.40 -15.90 -3.87
C VAL A 214 1.11 -16.23 -5.31
N MET A 215 0.01 -15.68 -5.83
CA MET A 215 -0.25 -15.73 -7.26
C MET A 215 0.69 -14.74 -7.95
N GLU A 216 1.46 -15.22 -8.92
CA GLU A 216 2.26 -14.36 -9.79
C GLU A 216 1.33 -13.58 -10.71
N TYR A 217 1.47 -12.26 -10.70
CA TYR A 217 0.79 -11.35 -11.60
C TYR A 217 1.73 -10.20 -11.92
N ASP A 218 1.75 -9.81 -13.19
CA ASP A 218 2.37 -8.57 -13.63
C ASP A 218 1.37 -7.43 -13.36
N TRP A 219 1.55 -6.73 -12.23
CA TRP A 219 0.76 -5.55 -11.85
C TRP A 219 1.54 -4.26 -12.04
#